data_AF-A0AAW3S3L1-F1
#
_entry.id   AF-A0AAW3S3L1-F1
#
_cell.length_a   1.000
_cell.length_b   1.000
_cell.length_c   1.000
_cell.angle_alpha   90.00
_cell.angle_beta   90.00
_cell.angle_gamma   90.00
#
_symmetry.space_group_name_H-M   'P 1'
#
loop_
_entity.id
_entity.type
_entity.pdbx_description
1 polymer ?
#
loop_
_entity_poly.entity_id
_entity_poly.type
_entity_poly.pdbx_seq_one_letter_code
_entity_poly.pdbx_strand_id
1 'polypeptide(L)'
;MEDIVSDQNHPNQWFARAAGLRAGAACIWLSIRGSAEETRELLGEPVGFSMALAARPSYHLLCGLAIEVLLKAILVSRGKKPANTHDSVLLANEAGLATSQTDVELLKFYASTVVWAAKYPTSRKGETEMISYWENAGDVLTTSEPVPSSHWIRKIGSSGRTDWPSFAAMYSRIAALRQA
;
A
#
# COMPACT_ATOMS: atom_id res chain seq x y z
N MET A 1 -3.76 -37.47 -3.42
CA MET A 1 -4.43 -36.17 -3.61
C MET A 1 -4.14 -35.38 -2.35
N GLU A 2 -3.04 -34.64 -2.36
CA GLU A 2 -2.65 -33.84 -1.19
C GLU A 2 -3.65 -32.70 -1.01
N ASP A 3 -4.13 -32.55 0.23
CA ASP A 3 -5.19 -31.62 0.58
C ASP A 3 -4.68 -30.18 0.42
N ILE A 4 -5.35 -29.40 -0.42
CA ILE A 4 -5.02 -27.99 -0.71
C ILE A 4 -5.00 -27.14 0.58
N VAL A 5 -5.71 -27.58 1.62
CA VAL A 5 -5.73 -26.93 2.94
C VAL A 5 -4.41 -27.17 3.71
N SER A 6 -3.74 -28.31 3.48
CA SER A 6 -2.52 -28.70 4.18
C SER A 6 -1.23 -28.09 3.61
N ASP A 7 -1.20 -27.74 2.32
CA ASP A 7 -0.08 -27.04 1.70
C ASP A 7 -0.24 -25.52 1.79
N GLN A 8 0.16 -24.96 2.93
CA GLN A 8 0.15 -23.51 3.16
C GLN A 8 1.00 -22.69 2.16
N ASN A 9 1.83 -23.36 1.35
CA ASN A 9 2.69 -22.75 0.35
C ASN A 9 2.16 -22.87 -1.09
N HIS A 10 1.00 -23.49 -1.30
CA HIS A 10 0.43 -23.62 -2.64
C HIS A 10 0.20 -22.22 -3.28
N PRO A 11 0.64 -21.96 -4.53
CA PRO A 11 0.56 -20.63 -5.16
C PRO A 11 -0.83 -19.98 -5.12
N ASN A 12 -1.89 -20.78 -5.27
CA ASN A 12 -3.27 -20.29 -5.17
C ASN A 12 -3.61 -19.68 -3.80
N GLN A 13 -3.05 -20.20 -2.71
CA GLN A 13 -3.25 -19.60 -1.38
C GLN A 13 -2.61 -18.22 -1.29
N TRP A 14 -1.42 -18.03 -1.87
CA TRP A 14 -0.76 -16.73 -1.93
C TRP A 14 -1.57 -15.71 -2.73
N PHE A 15 -2.09 -16.10 -3.90
CA PHE A 15 -2.96 -15.23 -4.68
C PHE A 15 -4.26 -14.88 -3.95
N ALA A 16 -4.88 -15.84 -3.27
CA ALA A 16 -6.09 -15.58 -2.47
C ALA A 16 -5.82 -14.61 -1.31
N ARG A 17 -4.68 -14.75 -0.63
CA ARG A 17 -4.24 -13.81 0.43
C ARG A 17 -4.05 -12.40 -0.12
N ALA A 18 -3.35 -12.24 -1.25
CA ALA A 18 -3.17 -10.94 -1.90
C ALA A 18 -4.51 -10.30 -2.28
N ALA A 19 -5.44 -11.09 -2.84
CA ALA A 19 -6.77 -10.63 -3.20
C ALA A 19 -7.60 -10.20 -1.98
N GLY A 20 -7.52 -10.95 -0.87
CA GLY A 20 -8.20 -10.60 0.39
C GLY A 20 -7.69 -9.28 0.98
N LEU A 21 -6.37 -9.08 0.99
CA LEU A 21 -5.74 -7.82 1.44
C LEU A 21 -6.17 -6.64 0.57
N ARG A 22 -6.18 -6.82 -0.76
CA ARG A 22 -6.69 -5.82 -1.71
C ARG A 22 -8.17 -5.51 -1.44
N ALA A 23 -9.01 -6.50 -1.19
CA ALA A 23 -10.42 -6.30 -0.89
C ALA A 23 -10.61 -5.51 0.41
N GLY A 24 -9.85 -5.82 1.46
CA GLY A 24 -9.83 -5.05 2.70
C GLY A 24 -9.42 -3.59 2.48
N ALA A 25 -8.38 -3.34 1.68
CA ALA A 25 -8.00 -1.98 1.30
C ALA A 25 -9.14 -1.24 0.57
N ALA A 26 -9.86 -1.93 -0.32
CA ALA A 26 -11.02 -1.35 -1.02
C ALA A 26 -12.12 -0.92 -0.04
N CYS A 27 -12.44 -1.76 0.95
CA CYS A 27 -13.44 -1.46 1.97
C CYS A 27 -13.05 -0.22 2.79
N ILE A 28 -11.78 -0.10 3.19
CA ILE A 28 -11.29 1.07 3.90
C ILE A 28 -11.39 2.32 3.01
N TRP A 29 -10.97 2.22 1.75
CA TRP A 29 -11.06 3.33 0.81
C TRP A 29 -12.51 3.83 0.62
N LEU A 30 -13.45 2.90 0.48
CA LEU A 30 -14.88 3.24 0.39
C LEU A 30 -15.38 3.90 1.67
N SER A 31 -14.93 3.43 2.84
CA SER A 31 -15.28 4.04 4.14
C SER A 31 -14.70 5.45 4.30
N ILE A 32 -13.49 5.69 3.77
CA ILE A 32 -12.87 7.03 3.72
C ILE A 32 -13.67 8.00 2.84
N ARG A 33 -14.30 7.49 1.77
CA ARG A 33 -15.05 8.28 0.79
C ARG A 33 -16.56 8.36 1.06
N GLY A 34 -17.06 7.54 1.97
CA GLY A 34 -18.48 7.41 2.29
C GLY A 34 -19.00 8.56 3.16
N SER A 35 -20.22 8.40 3.65
CA SER A 35 -20.82 9.35 4.60
C SER A 35 -20.01 9.38 5.89
N ALA A 36 -19.33 10.51 6.12
CA ALA A 36 -18.49 10.71 7.28
C ALA A 36 -19.32 10.71 8.57
N GLU A 37 -20.53 11.28 8.56
CA GLU A 37 -21.41 11.28 9.73
C GLU A 37 -21.94 9.89 10.09
N GLU A 38 -22.47 9.13 9.13
CA GLU A 38 -23.03 7.80 9.40
C GLU A 38 -21.96 6.82 9.90
N THR A 39 -20.77 6.85 9.28
CA THR A 39 -19.66 5.98 9.69
C THR A 39 -19.17 6.36 11.08
N ARG A 40 -19.06 7.66 11.38
CA ARG A 40 -18.70 8.15 12.71
C ARG A 40 -19.69 7.71 13.77
N GLU A 41 -20.99 7.85 13.50
CA GLU A 41 -22.06 7.46 14.43
C GLU A 41 -22.07 5.96 14.70
N LEU A 42 -21.93 5.15 13.64
CA LEU A 42 -21.84 3.70 13.75
C LEU A 42 -20.66 3.27 14.63
N LEU A 43 -19.52 3.96 14.52
CA LEU A 43 -18.32 3.69 15.32
C LEU A 43 -18.35 4.30 16.72
N GLY A 44 -19.34 5.16 17.03
CA GLY A 44 -19.41 5.88 18.31
C GLY A 44 -18.33 6.96 18.48
N GLU A 45 -17.78 7.46 17.37
CA GLU A 45 -16.70 8.46 17.39
C GLU A 45 -17.23 9.89 17.57
N PRO A 46 -16.45 10.81 18.17
CA PRO A 46 -16.91 12.17 18.43
C PRO A 46 -17.03 13.00 17.15
N VAL A 47 -17.84 14.06 17.22
CA VAL A 47 -17.94 15.05 16.14
C VAL A 47 -16.55 15.61 15.79
N GLY A 48 -16.23 15.67 14.50
CA GLY A 48 -14.91 16.06 14.01
C GLY A 48 -13.94 14.90 13.78
N PHE A 49 -14.29 13.67 14.16
CA PHE A 49 -13.52 12.48 13.77
C PHE A 49 -13.50 12.34 12.24
N SER A 50 -12.31 12.17 11.68
CA SER A 50 -12.11 12.02 10.24
C SER A 50 -11.65 10.60 9.90
N MET A 51 -12.56 9.83 9.28
CA MET A 51 -12.20 8.51 8.70
C MET A 51 -11.04 8.63 7.72
N ALA A 52 -11.00 9.72 6.94
CA ALA A 52 -9.94 9.99 5.97
C ALA A 52 -8.57 10.18 6.61
N LEU A 53 -8.48 10.65 7.86
CA LEU A 53 -7.22 10.75 8.59
C LEU A 53 -6.91 9.45 9.33
N ALA A 54 -7.90 8.90 10.05
CA ALA A 54 -7.69 7.74 10.92
C ALA A 54 -7.38 6.45 10.15
N ALA A 55 -8.09 6.21 9.03
CA ALA A 55 -8.04 4.92 8.34
C ALA A 55 -7.02 4.88 7.18
N ARG A 56 -6.45 6.03 6.78
CA ARG A 56 -5.50 6.11 5.65
C ARG A 56 -4.22 5.29 5.87
N PRO A 57 -3.59 5.30 7.05
CA PRO A 57 -2.43 4.45 7.32
C PRO A 57 -2.76 2.95 7.15
N SER A 58 -3.90 2.50 7.67
CA SER A 58 -4.36 1.11 7.52
C SER A 58 -4.68 0.75 6.08
N TYR A 59 -5.28 1.67 5.31
CA TYR A 59 -5.46 1.52 3.88
C TYR A 59 -4.12 1.29 3.15
N HIS A 60 -3.13 2.16 3.38
CA HIS A 60 -1.82 2.04 2.73
C HIS A 60 -1.04 0.81 3.18
N LEU A 61 -1.22 0.38 4.44
CA LEU A 61 -0.67 -0.88 4.94
C LEU A 61 -1.23 -2.08 4.15
N LEU A 62 -2.55 -2.17 4.03
CA LEU A 62 -3.19 -3.26 3.28
C LEU A 62 -2.83 -3.23 1.79
N CYS A 63 -2.71 -2.04 1.19
CA CYS A 63 -2.19 -1.91 -0.17
C CYS A 63 -0.77 -2.45 -0.31
N GLY A 64 0.12 -2.12 0.62
CA GLY A 64 1.51 -2.59 0.59
C GLY A 64 1.62 -4.09 0.79
N LEU A 65 0.89 -4.65 1.76
CA LEU A 65 0.82 -6.10 1.96
C LEU A 65 0.25 -6.81 0.72
N ALA A 66 -0.80 -6.26 0.10
CA ALA A 66 -1.41 -6.85 -1.09
C ALA A 66 -0.40 -6.92 -2.26
N ILE A 67 0.38 -5.87 -2.50
CA ILE A 67 1.44 -5.84 -3.53
C ILE A 67 2.56 -6.83 -3.19
N GLU A 68 3.07 -6.80 -1.96
CA GLU A 68 4.16 -7.68 -1.54
C GLU A 68 3.78 -9.16 -1.70
N VAL A 69 2.60 -9.54 -1.20
CA VAL A 69 2.10 -10.91 -1.27
C VAL A 69 1.83 -11.32 -2.72
N LEU A 70 1.31 -10.42 -3.56
CA LEU A 70 1.10 -10.70 -4.98
C LEU A 70 2.42 -10.97 -5.73
N LEU A 71 3.44 -10.15 -5.50
CA LEU A 71 4.77 -10.35 -6.09
C LEU A 71 5.39 -11.67 -5.64
N LYS A 72 5.30 -11.98 -4.35
CA LYS A 72 5.73 -13.28 -3.80
C LYS A 72 4.94 -14.44 -4.41
N ALA A 73 3.63 -14.29 -4.60
CA ALA A 73 2.78 -15.29 -5.24
C ALA A 73 3.23 -15.60 -6.67
N ILE A 74 3.58 -14.55 -7.45
CA ILE A 74 4.11 -14.70 -8.81
C ILE A 74 5.43 -15.46 -8.80
N LEU A 75 6.36 -15.12 -7.91
CA LEU A 75 7.64 -15.81 -7.76
C LEU A 75 7.45 -17.29 -7.40
N VAL A 76 6.61 -17.58 -6.40
CA VAL A 76 6.28 -18.96 -5.98
C VAL A 76 5.64 -19.75 -7.12
N SER A 77 4.72 -19.14 -7.87
CA SER A 77 4.07 -19.80 -9.01
C SER A 77 5.03 -20.18 -10.13
N ARG A 78 6.18 -19.50 -10.20
CA ARG A 78 7.28 -19.78 -11.15
C ARG A 78 8.35 -20.71 -10.57
N GLY A 79 8.06 -21.38 -9.45
CA GLY A 79 9.00 -22.28 -8.77
C GLY A 79 10.17 -21.57 -8.08
N LYS A 80 10.11 -20.24 -7.93
CA LYS A 80 11.14 -19.48 -7.21
C LYS A 80 10.77 -19.34 -5.74
N LYS A 81 11.78 -19.39 -4.86
CA LYS A 81 11.61 -19.03 -3.45
C LYS A 81 11.74 -17.51 -3.31
N PRO A 82 10.69 -16.78 -2.90
CA PRO A 82 10.78 -15.33 -2.73
C PRO A 82 11.74 -14.97 -1.59
N ALA A 83 12.45 -13.85 -1.74
CA ALA A 83 13.26 -13.31 -0.67
C ALA A 83 12.42 -12.98 0.57
N ASN A 84 12.96 -13.23 1.76
CA ASN A 84 12.33 -12.84 3.02
C ASN A 84 12.57 -11.34 3.30
N THR A 85 11.92 -10.50 2.50
CA THR A 85 12.05 -9.04 2.53
C THR A 85 10.68 -8.38 2.39
N HIS A 86 10.61 -7.11 2.81
CA HIS A 86 9.52 -6.18 2.52
C HIS A 86 9.83 -5.24 1.35
N ASP A 87 11.02 -5.35 0.76
CA ASP A 87 11.43 -4.55 -0.39
C ASP A 87 10.63 -4.93 -1.65
N SER A 88 9.55 -4.19 -1.87
CA SER A 88 8.66 -4.39 -3.02
C SER A 88 9.32 -4.01 -4.35
N VAL A 89 10.38 -3.20 -4.35
CA VAL A 89 11.15 -2.89 -5.58
C VAL A 89 11.97 -4.10 -5.99
N LEU A 90 12.68 -4.72 -5.04
CA LEU A 90 13.43 -5.95 -5.29
C LEU A 90 12.50 -7.06 -5.80
N LEU A 91 11.38 -7.29 -5.12
CA LEU A 91 10.40 -8.31 -5.51
C LEU A 91 9.80 -8.02 -6.90
N ALA A 92 9.54 -6.75 -7.23
CA ALA A 92 9.06 -6.35 -8.57
C ALA A 92 10.07 -6.68 -9.66
N ASN A 93 11.35 -6.38 -9.43
CA ASN A 93 12.43 -6.71 -10.35
C ASN A 93 12.58 -8.22 -10.53
N GLU A 94 12.56 -9.00 -9.45
CA GLU A 94 12.64 -10.47 -9.51
C GLU A 94 11.45 -11.10 -10.26
N ALA A 95 10.28 -10.47 -10.15
CA ALA A 95 9.06 -10.85 -10.84
C ALA A 95 9.03 -10.37 -12.31
N GLY A 96 10.02 -9.61 -12.77
CA GLY A 96 10.11 -9.11 -14.14
C GLY A 96 9.15 -7.97 -14.45
N LEU A 97 8.72 -7.21 -13.44
CA LEU A 97 7.91 -6.00 -13.66
C LEU A 97 8.80 -4.89 -14.23
N ALA A 98 8.41 -4.35 -15.40
CA ALA A 98 9.00 -3.09 -15.87
C ALA A 98 8.49 -1.92 -15.00
N THR A 99 9.40 -1.29 -14.26
CA THR A 99 9.09 -0.18 -13.35
C THR A 99 9.57 1.16 -13.90
N SER A 100 8.69 2.15 -13.94
CA SER A 100 9.07 3.56 -14.06
C SER A 100 9.62 4.11 -12.74
N GLN A 101 10.25 5.29 -12.75
CA GLN A 101 10.68 5.96 -11.52
C GLN A 101 9.51 6.21 -10.56
N THR A 102 8.35 6.60 -11.09
CA THR A 102 7.10 6.77 -10.33
C THR A 102 6.64 5.47 -9.69
N ASP A 103 6.77 4.33 -10.38
CA ASP A 103 6.46 3.01 -9.82
C ASP A 103 7.42 2.67 -8.68
N VAL A 104 8.72 2.94 -8.84
CA VAL A 104 9.74 2.70 -7.79
C VAL A 104 9.43 3.49 -6.52
N GLU A 105 9.09 4.76 -6.64
CA GLU A 105 8.69 5.60 -5.49
C GLU A 105 7.46 5.04 -4.77
N LEU A 106 6.44 4.65 -5.53
CA LEU A 106 5.22 4.05 -4.96
C LEU A 106 5.49 2.71 -4.29
N LEU A 107 6.30 1.85 -4.89
CA LEU A 107 6.69 0.57 -4.29
C LEU A 107 7.51 0.76 -3.00
N LYS A 108 8.39 1.76 -2.96
CA LYS A 108 9.12 2.14 -1.72
C LYS A 108 8.18 2.65 -0.64
N PHE A 109 7.20 3.48 -1.01
CA PHE A 109 6.18 3.98 -0.09
C PHE A 109 5.34 2.83 0.49
N TYR A 110 4.86 1.92 -0.36
CA TYR A 110 4.07 0.77 0.12
C TYR A 110 4.91 -0.21 0.96
N ALA A 111 6.18 -0.44 0.61
CA ALA A 111 7.08 -1.23 1.45
C ALA A 111 7.29 -0.58 2.83
N SER A 112 7.42 0.76 2.86
CA SER A 112 7.63 1.47 4.11
C SER A 112 6.37 1.48 4.99
N THR A 113 5.16 1.54 4.42
CA THR A 113 3.92 1.43 5.20
C THR A 113 3.80 0.06 5.86
N VAL A 114 4.23 -1.03 5.22
CA VAL A 114 4.30 -2.37 5.85
C VAL A 114 5.23 -2.38 7.06
N VAL A 115 6.37 -1.68 6.97
CA VAL A 115 7.34 -1.63 8.07
C VAL A 115 6.90 -0.70 9.19
N TRP A 116 6.23 0.41 8.88
CA TRP A 116 5.93 1.48 9.84
C TRP A 116 4.51 1.45 10.37
N ALA A 117 3.49 1.33 9.50
CA ALA A 117 2.10 1.30 9.92
C ALA A 117 1.71 0.00 10.64
N ALA A 118 2.45 -1.10 10.41
CA ALA A 118 2.26 -2.35 11.16
C ALA A 118 2.92 -2.34 12.55
N LYS A 119 3.81 -1.37 12.85
CA LYS A 119 4.56 -1.34 14.11
C LYS A 119 3.86 -0.49 15.15
N TYR A 120 3.05 -1.17 15.95
CA TYR A 120 2.65 -0.70 17.27
C TYR A 120 3.56 -1.33 18.34
N PRO A 121 4.01 -0.62 19.39
CA PRO A 121 3.80 0.81 19.67
C PRO A 121 4.96 1.72 19.20
N THR A 122 6.13 1.18 18.84
CA THR A 122 7.30 2.00 18.47
C THR A 122 8.25 1.20 17.60
N SER A 123 8.81 1.85 16.57
CA SER A 123 9.85 1.29 15.73
C SER A 123 11.12 0.97 16.52
N ARG A 124 11.71 -0.23 16.29
CA ARG A 124 13.07 -0.58 16.75
C ARG A 124 14.19 0.09 15.92
N LYS A 125 13.84 0.76 14.81
CA LYS A 125 14.76 1.53 13.97
C LYS A 125 14.78 2.99 14.42
N GLY A 126 15.92 3.65 14.25
CA GLY A 126 16.20 4.98 14.79
C GLY A 126 15.42 6.11 14.13
N GLU A 127 15.71 7.32 14.59
CA GLU A 127 15.12 8.59 14.11
C GLU A 127 15.31 8.79 12.60
N THR A 128 16.47 8.41 12.06
CA THR A 128 16.81 8.54 10.64
C THR A 128 15.83 7.81 9.72
N GLU A 129 15.46 6.56 10.03
CA GLU A 129 14.54 5.80 9.19
C GLU A 129 13.09 6.31 9.31
N MET A 130 12.73 6.91 10.45
CA MET A 130 11.44 7.58 10.62
C MET A 130 11.38 8.85 9.77
N ILE A 131 12.43 9.67 9.77
CA ILE A 131 12.53 10.87 8.93
C ILE A 131 12.40 10.49 7.46
N SER A 132 13.17 9.50 7.01
CA SER A 132 13.10 9.02 5.62
C SER A 132 11.72 8.49 5.22
N TYR A 133 10.98 7.86 6.15
CA TYR A 133 9.59 7.48 5.92
C TYR A 133 8.70 8.71 5.68
N TRP A 134 8.78 9.71 6.54
CA TRP A 134 7.94 10.92 6.44
C TRP A 134 8.27 11.76 5.21
N GLU A 135 9.54 11.84 4.81
CA GLU A 135 9.96 12.50 3.56
C GLU A 135 9.33 11.82 2.35
N ASN A 136 9.49 10.50 2.23
CA ASN A 136 8.89 9.74 1.13
C ASN A 136 7.36 9.83 1.14
N ALA A 137 6.73 9.72 2.31
CA ALA A 137 5.29 9.90 2.45
C ALA A 137 4.85 11.30 2.01
N GLY A 138 5.62 12.36 2.34
CA GLY A 138 5.38 13.72 1.87
C GLY A 138 5.38 13.79 0.34
N ASP A 139 6.44 13.32 -0.29
CA ASP A 139 6.62 13.36 -1.76
C ASP A 139 5.56 12.55 -2.51
N VAL A 140 5.19 11.39 -1.97
CA VAL A 140 4.22 10.49 -2.60
C VAL A 140 2.80 10.95 -2.36
N LEU A 141 2.45 11.44 -1.17
CA LEU A 141 1.07 11.75 -0.80
C LEU A 141 0.65 13.18 -1.14
N THR A 142 1.61 14.09 -1.29
CA THR A 142 1.31 15.51 -1.44
C THR A 142 1.82 16.10 -2.74
N THR A 143 1.14 17.14 -3.21
CA THR A 143 1.64 18.04 -4.25
C THR A 143 1.87 19.41 -3.63
N SER A 144 2.83 20.15 -4.19
CA SER A 144 3.11 21.51 -3.77
C SER A 144 3.11 22.45 -4.96
N GLU A 145 2.16 23.39 -4.95
CA GLU A 145 2.02 24.40 -5.99
C GLU A 145 2.18 25.81 -5.39
N PRO A 146 2.91 26.72 -6.03
CA PRO A 146 2.99 28.11 -5.59
C PRO A 146 1.62 28.77 -5.69
N VAL A 147 1.26 29.58 -4.69
CA VAL A 147 0.03 30.36 -4.74
C VAL A 147 0.26 31.58 -5.64
N PRO A 148 -0.63 31.91 -6.60
CA PRO A 148 -0.41 33.02 -7.54
C PRO A 148 -0.15 34.38 -6.87
N SER A 149 -0.71 34.60 -5.67
CA SER A 149 -0.59 35.84 -4.90
C SER A 149 0.63 35.89 -3.97
N SER A 150 1.44 34.83 -3.86
CA SER A 150 2.58 34.80 -2.96
C SER A 150 3.67 33.81 -3.40
N HIS A 151 4.91 34.30 -3.42
CA HIS A 151 6.11 33.52 -3.73
C HIS A 151 6.63 32.71 -2.53
N TRP A 152 6.11 32.96 -1.32
CA TRP A 152 6.49 32.28 -0.08
C TRP A 152 5.42 31.31 0.45
N ILE A 153 4.19 31.37 -0.08
CA ILE A 153 3.12 30.41 0.27
C ILE A 153 3.03 29.34 -0.82
N ARG A 154 3.04 28.08 -0.40
CA ARG A 154 2.75 26.93 -1.27
C ARG A 154 1.46 26.25 -0.80
N LYS A 155 0.56 25.98 -1.74
CA LYS A 155 -0.63 25.17 -1.50
C LYS A 155 -0.23 23.70 -1.52
N ILE A 156 -0.48 23.01 -0.41
CA ILE A 156 -0.29 21.56 -0.33
C ILE A 156 -1.61 20.88 -0.71
N GLY A 157 -1.55 20.02 -1.73
CA GLY A 157 -2.68 19.21 -2.20
C GLY A 157 -2.43 17.72 -1.99
N SER A 158 -3.46 16.91 -2.17
CA SER A 158 -3.29 15.45 -2.31
C SER A 158 -2.75 15.14 -3.70
N SER A 159 -1.74 14.29 -3.79
CA SER A 159 -1.20 13.86 -5.09
C SER A 159 -2.14 12.91 -5.85
N GLY A 160 -3.05 12.23 -5.15
CA GLY A 160 -3.90 11.17 -5.72
C GLY A 160 -3.14 9.91 -6.17
N ARG A 161 -1.81 9.85 -6.01
CA ARG A 161 -0.96 8.74 -6.48
C ARG A 161 -1.25 7.42 -5.74
N THR A 162 -1.78 7.50 -4.53
CA THR A 162 -2.14 6.33 -3.70
C THR A 162 -3.65 6.09 -3.62
N ASP A 163 -4.46 6.89 -4.32
CA ASP A 163 -5.91 6.70 -4.36
C ASP A 163 -6.26 5.37 -5.03
N TRP A 164 -7.44 4.84 -4.72
CA TRP A 164 -7.84 3.49 -5.14
C TRP A 164 -7.68 3.22 -6.65
N PRO A 165 -8.08 4.10 -7.58
CA PRO A 165 -7.88 3.85 -9.00
C PRO A 165 -6.40 3.66 -9.38
N SER A 166 -5.52 4.49 -8.82
CA SER A 166 -4.07 4.43 -9.05
C SER A 166 -3.48 3.13 -8.49
N PHE A 167 -3.84 2.78 -7.25
CA PHE A 167 -3.44 1.51 -6.65
C PHE A 167 -3.97 0.29 -7.43
N ALA A 168 -5.25 0.29 -7.78
CA ALA A 168 -5.89 -0.82 -8.50
C ALA A 168 -5.27 -1.03 -9.89
N ALA A 169 -4.86 0.04 -10.58
CA ALA A 169 -4.14 -0.03 -11.84
C ALA A 169 -2.76 -0.70 -11.67
N MET A 170 -1.98 -0.28 -10.67
CA MET A 170 -0.69 -0.92 -10.35
C MET A 170 -0.87 -2.40 -10.00
N TYR A 171 -1.80 -2.72 -9.09
CA TYR A 171 -2.08 -4.10 -8.72
C TYR A 171 -2.44 -4.95 -9.93
N SER A 172 -3.27 -4.44 -10.84
CA SER A 172 -3.69 -5.16 -12.05
C SER A 172 -2.53 -5.37 -13.02
N ARG A 173 -1.63 -4.38 -13.19
CA ARG A 173 -0.38 -4.53 -13.97
C ARG A 173 0.49 -5.65 -13.40
N ILE A 174 0.67 -5.70 -12.09
CA ILE A 174 1.45 -6.75 -11.42
C ILE A 174 0.76 -8.11 -11.60
N ALA A 175 -0.56 -8.18 -11.40
CA ALA A 175 -1.32 -9.43 -11.52
C ALA A 175 -1.27 -10.02 -12.94
N ALA A 176 -1.14 -9.20 -13.97
CA ALA A 176 -0.98 -9.65 -15.36
C ALA A 176 0.29 -10.47 -15.58
N LEU A 177 1.33 -10.29 -14.76
CA LEU A 177 2.55 -11.10 -14.81
C LEU A 177 2.32 -12.57 -14.49
N ARG A 178 1.19 -12.94 -13.88
CA ARG A 178 0.81 -14.34 -13.66
C ARG A 178 0.69 -15.13 -14.96
N GLN A 179 0.33 -14.47 -16.05
CA GLN A 179 0.09 -15.10 -17.36
C GLN A 179 1.35 -15.12 -18.25
N ALA A 180 2.47 -14.56 -17.77
CA ALA A 180 3.74 -14.46 -18.46
C ALA A 180 4.80 -15.38 -17.84
#